data_AF-A0A2J7QY54-F1
#
_entry.id   AF-A0A2J7QY54-F1
#
_cell.length_a   1.000
_cell.length_b   1.000
_cell.length_c   1.000
_cell.angle_alpha   90.00
_cell.angle_beta   90.00
_cell.angle_gamma   90.00
#
_symmetry.space_group_name_H-M   'P 1'
#
loop_
_entity.id
_entity.type
_entity.pdbx_description
1 polymer ?
#
loop_
_entity_poly.entity_id
_entity_poly.type
_entity_poly.pdbx_seq_one_letter_code
_entity_poly.pdbx_strand_id
1 'polypeptide(L)'
;MKFLQINLHHNKAATAALCQQLAEGKADIALIQEPWLYKGRIKGLNHTGGTLYSVAQSNNAGSCVYIRNHVTPPTKEMRDIIDYCFSRKNQLIIGCDANEHHILWGSTGTNPRGESLMEFLVSSNLNILNHGKEPTFVVWNRKGVIGLTLETNNIENLVSNWHVSDELSLLDHRYICFEISNITVDQTTYGNPKRNN
;
A
#
# COMPACT_ATOMS: atom_id res chain seq x y z
N MET A 1 -0.98 1.77 13.33
CA MET A 1 -0.74 0.67 12.37
C MET A 1 0.25 1.17 11.34
N LYS A 2 1.32 0.42 11.06
CA LYS A 2 2.42 0.84 10.18
C LYS A 2 2.22 0.34 8.76
N PHE A 3 2.33 1.23 7.78
CA PHE A 3 2.21 0.93 6.36
C PHE A 3 3.55 1.11 5.66
N LEU A 4 3.80 0.23 4.68
CA LEU A 4 4.93 0.31 3.77
C LEU A 4 4.45 0.11 2.33
N GLN A 5 4.87 0.99 1.42
CA GLN A 5 4.58 0.88 0.00
C GLN A 5 5.88 0.72 -0.78
N ILE A 6 5.90 -0.21 -1.74
CA ILE A 6 7.05 -0.48 -2.59
C ILE A 6 6.68 -1.13 -3.93
N ASN A 7 7.31 -0.69 -5.01
CA ASN A 7 7.37 -1.42 -6.28
C ASN A 7 8.62 -2.32 -6.28
N LEU A 8 8.43 -3.64 -6.40
CA LEU A 8 9.50 -4.63 -6.35
C LEU A 8 10.14 -4.96 -7.71
N HIS A 9 9.60 -4.46 -8.84
CA HIS A 9 10.12 -4.72 -10.19
C HIS A 9 10.39 -6.22 -10.47
N HIS A 10 9.52 -7.08 -9.96
CA HIS A 10 9.62 -8.54 -10.01
C HIS A 10 10.94 -9.11 -9.46
N ASN A 11 11.67 -8.34 -8.65
CA ASN A 11 13.03 -8.66 -8.24
C ASN A 11 13.06 -9.54 -6.98
N LYS A 12 13.73 -10.69 -7.09
CA LYS A 12 13.87 -11.66 -5.98
C LYS A 12 14.66 -11.12 -4.79
N ALA A 13 15.75 -10.38 -5.04
CA ALA A 13 16.59 -9.83 -3.98
C ALA A 13 15.88 -8.70 -3.23
N ALA A 14 15.21 -7.81 -3.96
CA ALA A 14 14.36 -6.77 -3.36
C ALA A 14 13.22 -7.38 -2.54
N THR A 15 12.61 -8.47 -3.04
CA THR A 15 11.60 -9.21 -2.28
C THR A 15 12.19 -9.75 -0.96
N ALA A 16 13.44 -10.24 -0.96
CA ALA A 16 14.10 -10.71 0.26
C ALA A 16 14.41 -9.55 1.23
N ALA A 17 14.86 -8.40 0.72
CA ALA A 17 15.04 -7.20 1.53
C ALA A 17 13.72 -6.76 2.18
N LEU A 18 12.61 -6.72 1.42
CA LEU A 18 11.29 -6.46 1.98
C LEU A 18 10.92 -7.48 3.07
N CYS A 19 11.19 -8.77 2.86
CA CYS A 19 10.92 -9.79 3.89
C CYS A 19 11.63 -9.51 5.21
N GLN A 20 12.88 -9.02 5.14
CA GLN A 20 13.62 -8.60 6.33
C GLN A 20 12.92 -7.42 7.02
N GLN A 21 12.52 -6.38 6.29
CA GLN A 21 11.78 -5.24 6.86
C GLN A 21 10.47 -5.70 7.54
N LEU A 22 9.75 -6.64 6.94
CA LEU A 22 8.51 -7.20 7.49
C LEU A 22 8.76 -8.00 8.78
N ALA A 23 9.83 -8.81 8.79
CA ALA A 23 10.24 -9.61 9.95
C ALA A 23 10.74 -8.75 11.12
N GLU A 24 11.42 -7.63 10.83
CA GLU A 24 11.90 -6.66 11.82
C GLU A 24 10.80 -5.80 12.44
N GLY A 25 9.53 -6.02 12.09
CA GLY A 25 8.43 -5.25 12.68
C GLY A 25 8.11 -3.95 11.97
N LYS A 26 8.80 -3.60 10.87
CA LYS A 26 8.71 -2.24 10.29
C LYS A 26 7.38 -1.90 9.62
N ALA A 27 6.60 -2.88 9.18
CA ALA A 27 5.27 -2.67 8.62
C ALA A 27 4.24 -3.72 9.04
N ASP A 28 3.06 -3.30 9.46
CA ASP A 28 1.91 -4.19 9.71
C ASP A 28 1.19 -4.56 8.41
N ILE A 29 1.09 -3.59 7.50
CA ILE A 29 0.52 -3.74 6.16
C ILE A 29 1.54 -3.27 5.13
N ALA A 30 1.71 -4.02 4.04
CA ALA A 30 2.50 -3.57 2.91
C ALA A 30 1.71 -3.58 1.59
N LEU A 31 1.80 -2.48 0.85
CA LEU A 31 1.22 -2.27 -0.47
C LEU A 31 2.31 -2.51 -1.52
N ILE A 32 2.22 -3.62 -2.24
CA ILE A 32 3.32 -4.11 -3.07
C ILE A 32 2.92 -4.10 -4.54
N GLN A 33 3.67 -3.38 -5.37
CA GLN A 33 3.55 -3.42 -6.84
C GLN A 33 4.64 -4.33 -7.42
N GLU A 34 4.33 -5.00 -8.54
CA GLU A 34 5.21 -5.90 -9.28
C GLU A 34 5.95 -6.92 -8.40
N PRO A 35 5.25 -7.73 -7.59
CA PRO A 35 5.90 -8.73 -6.75
C PRO A 35 6.69 -9.74 -7.58
N TRP A 36 7.73 -10.34 -7.00
CA TRP A 36 8.45 -11.42 -7.67
C TRP A 36 7.52 -12.61 -7.96
N LEU A 37 7.43 -12.96 -9.25
CA LEU A 37 6.63 -14.08 -9.72
C LEU A 37 7.53 -15.26 -10.15
N TYR A 38 7.13 -16.48 -9.79
CA TYR A 38 7.69 -17.71 -10.33
C TYR A 38 6.56 -18.63 -10.77
N LYS A 39 6.56 -19.00 -12.06
CA LYS A 39 5.47 -19.77 -12.70
C LYS A 39 4.09 -19.14 -12.44
N GLY A 40 4.03 -17.82 -12.58
CA GLY A 40 2.81 -17.03 -12.43
C GLY A 40 2.28 -16.88 -11.00
N ARG A 41 3.06 -17.27 -9.99
CA ARG A 41 2.68 -17.15 -8.57
C ARG A 41 3.66 -16.25 -7.84
N ILE A 42 3.13 -15.41 -6.95
CA ILE A 42 3.94 -14.62 -6.03
C ILE A 42 4.81 -15.54 -5.17
N LYS A 43 6.09 -15.20 -5.02
CA LYS A 43 7.07 -15.93 -4.22
C LYS A 43 7.85 -15.00 -3.30
N GLY A 44 8.59 -15.59 -2.36
CA GLY A 44 9.46 -14.88 -1.43
C GLY A 44 8.76 -14.40 -0.15
N LEU A 45 7.48 -14.05 -0.22
CA LEU A 45 6.72 -13.44 0.88
C LEU A 45 6.04 -14.44 1.83
N ASN A 46 6.25 -15.75 1.64
CA ASN A 46 5.45 -16.79 2.30
C ASN A 46 5.89 -17.08 3.75
N HIS A 47 7.04 -16.57 4.17
CA HIS A 47 7.67 -16.90 5.46
C HIS A 47 7.73 -15.71 6.43
N THR A 48 7.05 -14.61 6.12
CA THR A 48 7.14 -13.35 6.88
C THR A 48 6.12 -13.26 8.03
N GLY A 49 5.33 -14.30 8.26
CA GLY A 49 4.34 -14.32 9.33
C GLY A 49 3.11 -13.45 9.05
N GLY A 50 2.72 -13.32 7.78
CA GLY A 50 1.52 -12.60 7.35
C GLY A 50 0.78 -13.28 6.21
N THR A 51 -0.37 -12.72 5.87
CA THR A 51 -1.26 -13.17 4.79
C THR A 51 -1.13 -12.23 3.59
N LEU A 52 -1.09 -12.81 2.39
CA LEU A 52 -1.02 -12.08 1.13
C LEU A 52 -2.37 -12.09 0.43
N TYR A 53 -2.81 -10.92 0.00
CA TYR A 53 -4.01 -10.71 -0.78
C TYR A 53 -3.60 -10.21 -2.18
N SER A 54 -4.11 -10.86 -3.23
CA SER A 54 -3.90 -10.42 -4.61
C SER A 54 -5.14 -10.79 -5.42
N VAL A 55 -5.60 -9.90 -6.30
CA VAL A 55 -6.65 -10.22 -7.26
C VAL A 55 -6.01 -10.95 -8.44
N ALA A 56 -6.07 -12.28 -8.45
CA ALA A 56 -5.53 -13.09 -9.53
C ALA A 56 -6.67 -13.56 -10.45
N GLN A 57 -6.89 -12.84 -11.56
CA GLN A 57 -7.62 -13.41 -12.72
C GLN A 57 -6.67 -14.07 -13.74
N SER A 58 -5.35 -13.93 -13.60
CA SER A 58 -4.38 -14.54 -14.50
C SER A 58 -3.05 -14.83 -13.78
N ASN A 59 -2.18 -15.61 -14.42
CA ASN A 59 -0.82 -15.96 -13.99
C ASN A 59 0.14 -14.74 -13.88
N ASN A 60 -0.36 -13.53 -13.68
CA ASN A 60 0.40 -12.29 -13.70
C ASN A 60 -0.15 -11.28 -12.67
N ALA A 61 0.07 -11.54 -11.39
CA ALA A 61 -0.32 -10.62 -10.33
C ALA A 61 0.56 -9.35 -10.38
N GLY A 62 -0.03 -8.24 -10.84
CA GLY A 62 0.66 -6.94 -10.91
C GLY A 62 0.81 -6.22 -9.56
N SER A 63 0.05 -6.62 -8.55
CA SER A 63 0.15 -6.09 -7.18
C SER A 63 -0.35 -7.09 -6.15
N CYS A 64 0.07 -6.90 -4.90
CA CYS A 64 -0.47 -7.61 -3.75
C CYS A 64 -0.42 -6.74 -2.48
N VAL A 65 -1.22 -7.13 -1.49
CA VAL A 65 -1.23 -6.55 -0.15
C VAL A 65 -0.79 -7.61 0.84
N TYR A 66 0.21 -7.29 1.66
CA TYR A 66 0.64 -8.12 2.78
C TYR A 66 0.03 -7.59 4.08
N ILE A 67 -0.48 -8.46 4.94
CA ILE A 67 -0.99 -8.13 6.28
C ILE A 67 -0.37 -9.09 7.30
N ARG A 68 0.33 -8.57 8.32
CA ARG A 68 0.95 -9.37 9.38
C ARG A 68 -0.10 -10.16 10.19
N ASN A 69 0.13 -11.45 10.48
CA ASN A 69 -0.87 -12.36 11.07
C ASN A 69 -1.29 -12.02 12.51
N HIS A 70 -0.51 -11.21 13.23
CA HIS A 70 -0.87 -10.71 14.56
C HIS A 70 -1.75 -9.45 14.50
N VAL A 71 -1.96 -8.88 13.31
CA VAL A 71 -3.09 -8.01 13.05
C VAL A 71 -4.29 -8.94 12.97
N THR A 72 -5.29 -8.76 13.83
CA THR A 72 -6.46 -9.64 13.93
C THR A 72 -6.98 -9.98 12.53
N PRO A 73 -7.09 -11.28 12.18
CA PRO A 73 -7.40 -11.70 10.83
C PRO A 73 -8.76 -11.13 10.45
N PRO A 74 -8.93 -10.63 9.22
CA PRO A 74 -10.23 -10.15 8.81
C PRO A 74 -11.01 -11.38 8.33
N THR A 75 -12.02 -11.72 9.12
CA THR A 75 -12.86 -12.92 9.02
C THR A 75 -13.89 -12.79 7.88
N LYS A 76 -15.02 -13.52 7.86
CA LYS A 76 -16.11 -13.34 6.86
C LYS A 76 -16.52 -11.86 6.73
N GLU A 77 -16.34 -11.15 7.83
CA GLU A 77 -16.38 -9.73 8.07
C GLU A 77 -15.53 -8.90 7.09
N MET A 78 -14.43 -9.38 6.49
CA MET A 78 -13.71 -8.60 5.47
C MET A 78 -14.48 -8.50 4.15
N ARG A 79 -15.20 -9.57 3.78
CA ARG A 79 -16.09 -9.54 2.60
C ARG A 79 -17.30 -8.67 2.88
N ASP A 80 -17.87 -8.81 4.07
CA ASP A 80 -18.97 -7.93 4.52
C ASP A 80 -18.48 -6.48 4.67
N ILE A 81 -17.21 -6.22 5.04
CA ILE A 81 -16.57 -4.89 5.07
C ILE A 81 -16.32 -4.35 3.67
N ILE A 82 -15.91 -5.17 2.70
CA ILE A 82 -15.77 -4.73 1.31
C ILE A 82 -17.17 -4.35 0.76
N ASP A 83 -18.19 -5.18 0.98
CA ASP A 83 -19.57 -4.91 0.54
C ASP A 83 -20.22 -3.75 1.33
N TYR A 84 -19.87 -3.56 2.60
CA TYR A 84 -20.24 -2.41 3.44
C TYR A 84 -19.50 -1.13 3.01
N CYS A 85 -18.21 -1.22 2.68
CA CYS A 85 -17.40 -0.13 2.15
C CYS A 85 -17.99 0.41 0.85
N PHE A 86 -18.36 -0.49 -0.05
CA PHE A 86 -19.02 -0.19 -1.31
C PHE A 86 -20.41 0.42 -1.11
N SER A 87 -21.16 0.03 -0.06
CA SER A 87 -22.52 0.52 0.18
C SER A 87 -22.62 1.76 1.09
N ARG A 88 -21.55 2.16 1.81
CA ARG A 88 -21.55 3.26 2.82
C ARG A 88 -20.56 4.41 2.58
N LYS A 89 -19.77 4.42 1.50
CA LYS A 89 -18.69 5.40 1.22
C LYS A 89 -17.51 5.31 2.19
N ASN A 90 -16.92 4.13 2.34
CA ASN A 90 -15.79 3.97 3.26
C ASN A 90 -14.48 4.58 2.73
N GLN A 91 -13.63 4.84 3.71
CA GLN A 91 -12.28 5.38 3.60
C GLN A 91 -11.35 4.45 2.82
N LEU A 92 -10.76 4.94 1.73
CA LEU A 92 -9.85 4.21 0.84
C LEU A 92 -8.44 4.82 0.90
N ILE A 93 -7.41 3.97 0.93
CA ILE A 93 -6.02 4.33 0.68
C ILE A 93 -5.50 3.54 -0.52
N ILE A 94 -4.82 4.23 -1.42
CA ILE A 94 -4.23 3.66 -2.62
C ILE A 94 -2.74 3.96 -2.60
N GLY A 95 -1.92 2.90 -2.65
CA GLY A 95 -0.51 3.02 -2.99
C GLY A 95 -0.31 2.62 -4.45
N CYS A 96 0.20 3.54 -5.27
CA CYS A 96 0.48 3.26 -6.68
C CYS A 96 1.85 3.79 -7.12
N ASP A 97 2.39 3.16 -8.15
CA ASP A 97 3.47 3.73 -8.95
C ASP A 97 2.83 4.34 -10.20
N ALA A 98 2.68 5.66 -10.19
CA ALA A 98 1.99 6.38 -11.26
C ALA A 98 2.87 6.56 -12.50
N ASN A 99 4.20 6.51 -12.34
CA ASN A 99 5.17 6.84 -13.38
C ASN A 99 4.92 8.21 -14.03
N GLU A 100 4.47 9.17 -13.20
CA GLU A 100 3.94 10.48 -13.59
C GLU A 100 4.56 11.59 -12.74
N HIS A 101 4.71 12.78 -13.33
CA HIS A 101 5.40 13.90 -12.70
C HIS A 101 4.45 15.09 -12.54
N HIS A 102 4.29 15.56 -11.31
CA HIS A 102 3.62 16.81 -11.01
C HIS A 102 4.24 17.44 -9.76
N ILE A 103 4.33 18.77 -9.77
CA ILE A 103 4.86 19.55 -8.64
C ILE A 103 4.08 19.37 -7.32
N LEU A 104 2.84 18.88 -7.39
CA LEU A 104 1.93 18.78 -6.23
C LEU A 104 2.23 17.57 -5.36
N TRP A 105 2.77 16.50 -5.96
CA TRP A 105 3.31 15.37 -5.22
C TRP A 105 4.84 15.40 -5.14
N GLY A 106 5.46 16.58 -5.33
CA GLY A 106 6.88 16.80 -5.03
C GLY A 106 7.86 16.57 -6.18
N SER A 107 7.41 16.32 -7.41
CA SER A 107 8.31 16.33 -8.57
C SER A 107 8.85 17.74 -8.88
N THR A 108 9.98 17.83 -9.57
CA THR A 108 10.61 19.12 -9.94
C THR A 108 9.89 19.85 -11.08
N GLY A 109 9.01 19.16 -11.80
CA GLY A 109 8.19 19.70 -12.86
C GLY A 109 6.94 18.86 -13.09
N THR A 110 6.08 19.34 -13.98
CA THR A 110 4.84 18.67 -14.35
C THR A 110 4.92 18.22 -15.81
N ASN A 111 4.50 16.99 -16.10
CA ASN A 111 4.37 16.47 -17.45
C ASN A 111 2.88 16.30 -17.83
N PRO A 112 2.53 16.15 -19.13
CA PRO A 112 1.13 16.05 -19.55
C PRO A 112 0.35 14.91 -18.88
N ARG A 113 1.02 13.78 -18.61
CA ARG A 113 0.38 12.66 -17.88
C ARG A 113 0.06 13.03 -16.43
N GLY A 114 0.95 13.78 -15.78
CA GLY A 114 0.73 14.31 -14.44
C GLY A 114 -0.40 15.33 -14.39
N GLU A 115 -0.55 16.18 -15.42
CA GLU A 115 -1.72 17.06 -15.53
C GLU A 115 -3.02 16.25 -15.67
N SER A 116 -3.06 15.26 -16.56
CA SER A 116 -4.23 14.40 -16.73
C SER A 116 -4.57 13.62 -15.45
N LEU A 117 -3.57 13.11 -14.73
CA LEU A 117 -3.79 12.47 -13.44
C LEU A 117 -4.34 13.48 -12.42
N MET A 118 -3.79 14.69 -12.36
CA MET A 118 -4.28 15.72 -11.45
C MET A 118 -5.73 16.10 -11.74
N GLU A 119 -6.12 16.27 -13.01
CA GLU A 119 -7.51 16.51 -13.41
C GLU A 119 -8.43 15.38 -12.96
N PHE A 120 -7.99 14.13 -13.14
CA PHE A 120 -8.72 12.97 -12.63
C PHE A 120 -8.86 13.04 -11.10
N LEU A 121 -7.78 13.30 -10.36
CA LEU A 121 -7.80 13.38 -8.91
C LEU A 121 -8.77 14.45 -8.41
N VAL A 122 -8.75 15.66 -9.01
CA VAL A 122 -9.68 16.75 -8.68
C VAL A 122 -11.14 16.40 -8.96
N SER A 123 -11.39 15.68 -10.06
CA SER A 123 -12.74 15.20 -10.40
C SER A 123 -13.20 14.02 -9.53
N SER A 124 -12.25 13.38 -8.85
CA SER A 124 -12.48 12.27 -7.95
C SER A 124 -12.54 12.74 -6.49
N ASN A 125 -13.02 11.90 -5.58
CA ASN A 125 -12.97 12.18 -4.15
C ASN A 125 -11.64 11.70 -3.53
N LEU A 126 -10.52 11.90 -4.25
CA LEU A 126 -9.19 11.45 -3.85
C LEU A 126 -8.24 12.61 -3.60
N ASN A 127 -7.51 12.54 -2.49
CA ASN A 127 -6.48 13.48 -2.09
C ASN A 127 -5.10 12.83 -2.16
N ILE A 128 -4.07 13.65 -2.37
CA ILE A 128 -2.67 13.24 -2.38
C ILE A 128 -2.15 13.27 -0.94
N LEU A 129 -1.65 12.15 -0.44
CA LEU A 129 -1.00 12.04 0.88
C LEU A 129 0.49 12.30 0.86
N ASN A 130 1.12 12.33 -0.33
CA ASN A 130 2.56 12.58 -0.44
C ASN A 130 2.94 13.90 0.25
N HIS A 131 3.98 13.85 1.07
CA HIS A 131 4.50 15.02 1.77
C HIS A 131 6.00 15.21 1.53
N GLY A 132 6.39 16.42 1.13
CA GLY A 132 7.79 16.75 0.82
C GLY A 132 8.19 16.43 -0.62
N LYS A 133 9.51 16.41 -0.87
CA LYS A 133 10.09 16.28 -2.22
C LYS A 133 11.14 15.17 -2.32
N GLU A 134 11.21 14.32 -1.30
CA GLU A 134 12.14 13.19 -1.31
C GLU A 134 11.79 12.23 -2.44
N PRO A 135 12.75 11.83 -3.28
CA PRO A 135 12.47 11.02 -4.47
C PRO A 135 12.10 9.60 -4.06
N THR A 136 11.02 9.07 -4.62
CA THR A 136 10.60 7.67 -4.46
C THR A 136 11.28 6.75 -5.47
N PHE A 137 11.93 7.32 -6.48
CA PHE A 137 12.75 6.64 -7.48
C PHE A 137 14.07 7.37 -7.71
N VAL A 138 15.19 6.65 -7.66
CA VAL A 138 16.54 7.20 -7.81
C VAL A 138 17.40 6.26 -8.67
N VAL A 139 17.91 6.79 -9.76
CA VAL A 139 18.97 6.20 -10.60
C VAL A 139 20.14 7.18 -10.72
N TRP A 140 21.25 6.74 -11.31
CA TRP A 140 22.49 7.51 -11.38
C TRP A 140 22.36 8.92 -11.98
N ASN A 141 21.42 9.16 -12.91
CA ASN A 141 21.22 10.45 -13.58
C ASN A 141 19.83 11.06 -13.38
N ARG A 142 18.94 10.42 -12.62
CA ARG A 142 17.55 10.85 -12.50
C ARG A 142 17.00 10.53 -11.12
N LYS A 143 16.22 11.48 -10.60
CA LYS A 143 15.42 11.33 -9.39
C LYS A 143 13.98 11.72 -9.71
N GLY A 144 13.01 11.03 -9.13
CA GLY A 144 11.60 11.32 -9.36
C GLY A 144 10.73 10.95 -8.17
N VAL A 145 9.66 11.72 -7.97
CA VAL A 145 8.56 11.34 -7.07
C VAL A 145 7.43 10.79 -7.95
N ILE A 146 7.45 9.47 -8.14
CA ILE A 146 6.54 8.75 -9.05
C ILE A 146 5.67 7.72 -8.31
N GLY A 147 6.09 7.28 -7.13
CA GLY A 147 5.25 6.58 -6.16
C GLY A 147 4.32 7.55 -5.44
N LEU A 148 3.01 7.29 -5.52
CA LEU A 148 1.97 8.09 -4.89
C LEU A 148 1.24 7.28 -3.83
N THR A 149 0.86 7.96 -2.76
CA THR A 149 -0.13 7.51 -1.78
C THR A 149 -1.33 8.44 -1.91
N LEU A 150 -2.50 7.89 -2.18
CA LEU A 150 -3.76 8.62 -2.34
C LEU A 150 -4.75 8.14 -1.29
N GLU A 151 -5.68 9.01 -0.92
CA GLU A 151 -6.72 8.70 0.04
C GLU A 151 -8.08 9.29 -0.34
N THR A 152 -9.16 8.77 0.22
CA THR A 152 -10.43 9.51 0.26
C THR A 152 -10.49 10.44 1.47
N ASN A 153 -11.33 11.49 1.39
CA ASN A 153 -11.57 12.44 2.49
C ASN A 153 -11.71 11.79 3.87
N ASN A 154 -11.24 12.52 4.89
CA ASN A 154 -11.29 12.20 6.32
C ASN A 154 -10.27 11.13 6.80
N ILE A 155 -9.31 10.73 5.97
CA ILE A 155 -8.20 9.85 6.38
C ILE A 155 -6.96 10.66 6.75
N GLU A 156 -6.73 11.84 6.17
CA GLU A 156 -5.52 12.64 6.37
C GLU A 156 -5.21 12.88 7.86
N ASN A 157 -6.24 13.19 8.65
CA ASN A 157 -6.12 13.42 10.10
C ASN A 157 -5.73 12.17 10.90
N LEU A 158 -5.85 10.98 10.31
CA LEU A 158 -5.46 9.69 10.89
C LEU A 158 -4.06 9.27 10.44
N VAL A 159 -3.57 9.84 9.34
CA VAL A 159 -2.27 9.53 8.77
C VAL A 159 -1.20 10.40 9.42
N SER A 160 -0.15 9.75 9.89
CA SER A 160 1.03 10.41 10.45
C SER A 160 2.29 9.81 9.87
N ASN A 161 3.41 10.51 10.05
CA ASN A 161 4.75 10.00 9.73
C ASN A 161 4.90 9.55 8.27
N TRP A 162 4.22 10.19 7.31
CA TRP A 162 4.46 9.92 5.89
C TRP A 162 5.87 10.38 5.51
N HIS A 163 6.69 9.48 4.98
CA HIS A 163 8.03 9.77 4.50
C HIS A 163 8.53 8.74 3.49
N VAL A 164 9.56 9.12 2.72
CA VAL A 164 10.37 8.18 1.94
C VAL A 164 11.51 7.69 2.81
N SER A 165 11.64 6.38 2.97
CA SER A 165 12.67 5.77 3.83
C SER A 165 14.05 5.77 3.18
N ASP A 166 15.09 5.93 4.00
CA ASP A 166 16.50 5.75 3.61
C ASP A 166 16.94 4.27 3.66
N GLU A 167 16.07 3.37 4.13
CA GLU A 167 16.32 1.94 4.15
C GLU A 167 16.55 1.38 2.73
N LEU A 168 17.58 0.54 2.59
CA LEU A 168 17.97 0.02 1.29
C LEU A 168 16.93 -1.01 0.77
N SER A 169 16.30 -0.69 -0.35
CA SER A 169 15.35 -1.56 -1.05
C SER A 169 16.01 -2.54 -2.03
N LEU A 170 17.31 -2.34 -2.32
CA LEU A 170 18.06 -2.99 -3.40
C LEU A 170 17.50 -2.68 -4.80
N LEU A 171 16.72 -1.61 -4.93
CA LEU A 171 16.13 -1.13 -6.18
C LEU A 171 16.33 0.37 -6.32
N ASP A 172 16.05 0.86 -7.52
CA ASP A 172 15.92 2.29 -7.78
C ASP A 172 14.71 2.89 -7.05
N HIS A 173 13.67 2.09 -6.78
CA HIS A 173 12.51 2.49 -5.97
C HIS A 173 12.85 2.45 -4.48
N ARG A 174 12.38 3.45 -3.75
CA ARG A 174 12.52 3.58 -2.29
C ARG A 174 11.21 3.25 -1.58
N TYR A 175 11.30 2.81 -0.33
CA TYR A 175 10.11 2.58 0.49
C TYR A 175 9.41 3.89 0.81
N ILE A 176 8.08 3.89 0.73
CA ILE A 176 7.23 4.93 1.31
C ILE A 176 6.61 4.35 2.57
N CYS A 177 6.73 5.06 3.68
CA CYS A 177 6.27 4.60 4.99
C CYS A 177 5.35 5.65 5.60
N PHE A 178 4.30 5.20 6.28
CA PHE A 178 3.38 6.05 7.03
C PHE A 178 2.66 5.23 8.10
N GLU A 179 1.98 5.91 9.02
CA GLU A 179 1.23 5.29 10.10
C GLU A 179 -0.22 5.77 10.07
N ILE A 180 -1.14 4.88 10.41
CA ILE A 180 -2.55 5.23 10.64
C ILE A 180 -2.88 4.96 12.11
N SER A 181 -3.42 5.96 12.78
CA SER A 181 -3.83 5.92 14.18
C SER A 181 -5.35 5.88 14.35
N ASN A 182 -5.84 5.60 15.56
CA ASN A 182 -7.26 5.63 15.93
C ASN A 182 -8.19 4.71 15.11
N ILE A 183 -7.68 3.54 14.70
CA ILE A 183 -8.53 2.49 14.14
C ILE A 183 -9.30 1.84 15.30
N THR A 184 -10.48 2.36 15.60
CA THR A 184 -11.40 1.74 16.55
C THR A 184 -12.07 0.56 15.87
N VAL A 185 -11.65 -0.66 16.21
CA VAL A 185 -12.36 -1.87 15.80
C VAL A 185 -13.48 -2.09 16.82
N ASP A 186 -14.72 -1.78 16.45
CA ASP A 186 -15.88 -2.14 17.28
C ASP A 186 -15.91 -3.67 17.41
N GLN A 187 -15.51 -4.17 18.57
CA GLN A 187 -15.65 -5.58 18.91
C GLN A 187 -17.12 -5.87 19.20
N THR A 188 -17.91 -6.11 18.15
CA THR A 188 -19.22 -6.74 18.34
C THR A 188 -19.02 -8.23 18.55
N THR A 189 -19.04 -8.67 19.80
CA THR A 189 -19.13 -10.10 20.13
C THR A 189 -20.46 -10.64 19.62
N TYR A 190 -20.46 -11.34 18.48
CA TYR A 190 -21.59 -12.18 18.10
C TYR A 190 -21.58 -13.43 18.97
N GLY A 191 -22.43 -13.44 20.00
CA GLY A 191 -22.74 -14.63 20.78
C GLY A 191 -23.34 -15.70 19.86
N ASN A 192 -22.70 -16.85 19.81
CA ASN A 192 -23.15 -17.99 19.01
C ASN A 192 -24.54 -18.47 19.52
N PRO A 193 -25.64 -18.35 18.75
CA PRO A 193 -26.99 -18.68 19.26
C PRO A 193 -27.26 -20.18 19.44
N LYS A 194 -26.27 -21.06 19.21
CA LYS A 194 -26.45 -22.52 19.23
C LYS A 194 -25.77 -23.19 20.41
N ARG A 195 -26.12 -22.76 21.63
CA ARG A 195 -25.81 -23.52 22.85
C ARG A 195 -27.02 -23.62 23.77
N ASN A 196 -28.14 -24.05 23.22
CA ASN A 196 -29.27 -24.60 23.98
C ASN A 196 -29.65 -25.94 23.33
N ASN A 197 -29.23 -27.03 23.97
CA ASN A 197 -29.98 -28.26 24.25
C ASN A 197 -29.06 -29.26 24.93
#